data_AF-A0A3R9F7A6-F1
#
_entry.id   AF-A0A3R9F7A6-F1
#
_cell.length_a   1.000
_cell.length_b   1.000
_cell.length_c   1.000
_cell.angle_alpha   90.00
_cell.angle_beta   90.00
_cell.angle_gamma   90.00
#
_symmetry.space_group_name_H-M   'P 1'
#
loop_
_entity.id
_entity.type
_entity.pdbx_description
1 polymer ?
#
loop_
_entity_poly.entity_id
_entity_poly.type
_entity_poly.pdbx_seq_one_letter_code
_entity_poly.pdbx_strand_id
1 'polypeptide(L)' 'MFYRKQLPFWQRTTRGIAGTAMIGCGLIGLSGLALGYFIALVGVVTTLTGVIGFCPMCSFAVRKSK' A
#
# COMPACT_ATOMS: atom_id res chain seq x y z
N MET A 1 -17.92 16.17 5.92
CA MET A 1 -17.42 16.27 4.53
C MET A 1 -16.53 15.06 4.24
N PHE A 2 -17.14 14.03 3.64
CA PHE A 2 -16.53 12.72 3.44
C PHE A 2 -15.51 12.79 2.30
N TYR A 3 -14.23 12.60 2.63
CA TYR A 3 -13.06 12.39 1.77
C TYR A 3 -13.35 12.39 0.25
N ARG A 4 -13.14 13.54 -0.40
CA ARG A 4 -12.95 13.58 -1.86
C ARG A 4 -11.73 12.71 -2.17
N LYS A 5 -11.93 11.57 -2.83
CA LYS A 5 -10.87 10.65 -3.24
C LYS A 5 -9.87 11.43 -4.10
N GLN A 6 -8.76 11.88 -3.52
CA GLN A 6 -7.78 12.73 -4.19
C GLN A 6 -6.91 11.97 -5.21
N LEU A 7 -7.02 10.65 -5.26
CA LEU A 7 -6.28 9.80 -6.19
C LEU A 7 -7.21 9.09 -7.18
N PRO A 8 -6.81 9.02 -8.47
CA PRO A 8 -7.50 8.18 -9.45
C PRO A 8 -7.53 6.74 -8.95
N PHE A 9 -8.66 6.07 -9.16
CA PHE A 9 -8.90 4.69 -8.69
C PHE A 9 -7.76 3.74 -9.09
N TRP A 10 -7.17 3.94 -10.27
CA TRP A 10 -6.05 3.16 -10.77
C TRP A 10 -4.83 3.15 -9.84
N GLN A 11 -4.40 4.31 -9.31
CA GLN A 11 -3.25 4.39 -8.40
C GLN A 11 -3.53 3.78 -7.01
N ARG A 12 -4.81 3.74 -6.62
CA ARG A 12 -5.24 3.07 -5.39
C ARG A 12 -5.15 1.56 -5.54
N THR A 13 -5.59 1.05 -6.69
CA THR A 13 -5.60 -0.39 -6.98
C THR A 13 -4.18 -0.93 -7.10
N THR A 14 -3.26 -0.25 -7.77
CA THR A 14 -1.86 -0.71 -7.86
C THR A 14 -1.15 -0.79 -6.53
N ARG A 15 -1.46 0.14 -5.61
CA ARG A 15 -0.89 0.12 -4.26
C ARG A 15 -1.46 -1.04 -3.42
N GLY A 16 -2.74 -1.34 -3.59
CA GLY A 16 -3.36 -2.53 -3.01
C GLY A 16 -2.72 -3.82 -3.54
N ILE A 17 -2.49 -3.90 -4.86
CA ILE A 17 -1.83 -5.05 -5.50
C ILE A 17 -0.40 -5.22 -4.98
N ALA A 18 0.38 -4.13 -4.88
CA ALA A 18 1.75 -4.17 -4.39
C ALA A 18 1.83 -4.63 -2.92
N GLY A 19 0.93 -4.14 -2.05
CA GLY A 19 0.88 -4.58 -0.65
C GLY A 19 0.49 -6.05 -0.51
N THR A 20 -0.49 -6.52 -1.28
CA THR A 20 -0.87 -7.94 -1.32
C THR A 20 0.27 -8.84 -1.85
N ALA A 21 1.00 -8.38 -2.87
CA ALA A 21 2.18 -9.08 -3.37
C ALA A 21 3.29 -9.17 -2.30
N MET A 22 3.52 -8.09 -1.54
CA MET A 22 4.47 -8.09 -0.42
C MET A 22 4.10 -9.09 0.68
N ILE A 23 2.80 -9.20 1.00
CA ILE A 23 2.31 -10.18 1.97
C ILE A 23 2.58 -11.61 1.47
N GLY A 24 2.27 -11.89 0.20
CA GLY A 24 2.52 -13.19 -0.41
C GLY A 24 4.01 -13.55 -0.43
N CYS A 25 4.88 -12.62 -0.82
CA CYS A 25 6.32 -12.82 -0.81
C CYS A 25 6.90 -13.01 0.60
N GLY A 26 6.42 -12.28 1.60
CA GLY A 26 6.86 -12.42 2.99
C GLY A 26 6.47 -13.76 3.61
N LEU A 27 5.26 -14.26 3.30
CA LEU A 27 4.73 -15.52 3.83
C LEU A 27 5.28 -16.75 3.10
N ILE A 28 5.46 -16.69 1.77
CA ILE A 28 5.85 -17.86 0.95
C ILE A 28 7.37 -17.90 0.72
N GLY A 29 8.02 -16.74 0.54
CA GLY A 29 9.44 -16.69 0.18
C GLY A 29 10.38 -16.72 1.39
N LEU A 30 9.93 -16.23 2.54
CA LEU A 30 10.76 -16.07 3.74
C LEU A 30 10.12 -16.74 4.98
N SER A 31 9.40 -17.84 4.75
CA SER A 31 8.71 -18.62 5.78
C SER A 31 9.73 -19.10 6.83
N GLY A 32 9.53 -18.72 8.09
CA GLY A 32 10.38 -19.14 9.22
C GLY A 32 11.43 -18.11 9.68
N LEU A 33 11.67 -17.04 8.92
CA LEU A 33 12.48 -15.92 9.38
C LEU A 33 11.59 -14.82 10.01
N ALA A 34 12.02 -14.25 11.14
CA ALA A 34 11.35 -13.09 11.74
C ALA A 34 11.20 -11.93 10.73
N LEU A 35 12.14 -11.82 9.79
CA LEU A 35 12.13 -10.84 8.71
C LEU A 35 10.93 -11.01 7.75
N GLY A 36 10.49 -12.24 7.48
CA GLY A 36 9.31 -12.51 6.64
C GLY A 36 8.01 -12.00 7.27
N TYR A 37 7.88 -12.16 8.60
CA TYR A 37 6.76 -11.59 9.35
C TYR A 37 6.77 -10.05 9.34
N PHE A 38 7.94 -9.41 9.48
CA PHE A 38 8.05 -7.96 9.35
C PHE A 38 7.62 -7.46 7.97
N ILE A 39 8.04 -8.13 6.89
CA ILE A 39 7.67 -7.78 5.51
C ILE A 39 6.17 -7.95 5.30
N ALA A 40 5.57 -9.03 5.82
CA ALA A 40 4.13 -9.24 5.77
C ALA A 40 3.37 -8.14 6.54
N LEU A 41 3.86 -7.74 7.72
CA LEU A 41 3.26 -6.67 8.54
C LEU A 41 3.27 -5.33 7.79
N VAL A 42 4.42 -4.98 7.18
CA VAL A 42 4.55 -3.79 6.34
C VAL A 42 3.60 -3.88 5.13
N GLY A 43 3.50 -5.03 4.48
CA GLY A 43 2.56 -5.27 3.39
C GLY A 43 1.10 -5.00 3.79
N VAL A 44 0.68 -5.48 4.97
CA VAL A 44 -0.68 -5.24 5.51
C VAL A 44 -0.93 -3.74 5.73
N VAL A 45 0.00 -3.03 6.36
CA VAL A 45 -0.11 -1.58 6.59
C VAL A 45 -0.17 -0.84 5.25
N THR A 46 0.61 -1.27 4.26
CA THR A 46 0.65 -0.66 2.93
C THR A 46 -0.66 -0.85 2.17
N THR A 47 -1.26 -2.04 2.25
CA THR A 47 -2.58 -2.34 1.68
C THR A 47 -3.66 -1.51 2.36
N LEU A 48 -3.70 -1.47 3.70
CA LEU A 48 -4.65 -0.67 4.49
C LEU A 48 -4.57 0.82 4.13
N THR A 49 -3.37 1.36 3.94
CA THR A 49 -3.16 2.75 3.52
C THR A 49 -3.75 3.03 2.13
N GLY A 50 -3.70 2.04 1.22
CA GLY A 50 -4.40 2.08 -0.06
C GLY A 50 -5.93 2.06 0.09
N VAL A 51 -6.48 1.30 1.04
CA VAL A 51 -7.94 1.22 1.28
C VAL A 51 -8.49 2.41 2.06
N ILE A 52 -7.69 3.10 2.87
CA ILE A 52 -8.12 4.33 3.56
C ILE A 52 -8.05 5.54 2.60
N GLY A 53 -7.33 5.40 1.48
CA GLY A 53 -7.34 6.39 0.39
C GLY A 53 -6.45 7.61 0.65
N PHE A 54 -5.50 7.50 1.59
CA PHE A 54 -4.53 8.54 1.87
C PHE A 54 -3.13 7.93 1.91
N CYS A 55 -2.49 7.92 0.74
CA CYS A 55 -1.04 7.82 0.73
C CYS A 55 -0.47 9.25 0.77
N PRO A 56 0.18 9.68 1.87
CA PRO A 56 0.76 11.02 1.98
C PRO A 56 1.72 11.29 0.83
N MET A 57 2.57 10.31 0.49
CA MET A 57 3.53 10.39 -0.62
C MET A 57 2.85 10.63 -1.98
N CYS A 58 1.71 9.97 -2.25
CA CYS A 58 0.96 10.17 -3.49
C CYS A 58 0.17 11.49 -3.50
N SER A 59 -0.29 11.96 -2.34
CA SER A 59 -0.95 13.26 -2.20
C SER A 59 0.01 14.45 -2.36
N PHE A 60 1.30 14.28 -2.03
CA PHE A 60 2.36 15.24 -2.34
C PHE A 60 2.76 15.23 -3.83
N ALA A 61 2.77 14.06 -4.47
CA ALA A 61 3.11 13.91 -5.90
C ALA A 61 2.05 14.53 -6.84
N VAL A 62 0.76 14.38 -6.53
CA VAL A 62 -0.34 14.97 -7.34
C VAL A 62 -0.34 16.49 -7.31
N ARG A 63 0.13 17.12 -6.22
CA ARG A 63 0.24 18.59 -6.14
C ARG A 63 1.37 19.19 -6.99
N LYS A 64 2.31 18.38 -7.50
CA LYS A 64 3.44 18.86 -8.34
C LYS A 64 3.22 18.72 -9.84
N SER A 65 2.15 18.09 -10.31
CA SER A 65 1.87 17.91 -11.75
C SER A 65 0.71 18.75 -12.26
N LYS A 66 0.53 19.96 -11.71
CA LYS A 66 -0.31 20.99 -12.33
C LYS A 66 0.56 22.17 -12.75
#